data_AF-A0A1Z4V867-F1
#
_entry.id   AF-A0A1Z4V867-F1
#
_cell.length_a   1.000
_cell.length_b   1.000
_cell.length_c   1.000
_cell.angle_alpha   90.00
_cell.angle_beta   90.00
_cell.angle_gamma   90.00
#
_symmetry.space_group_name_H-M   'P 1'
#
loop_
_entity.id
_entity.type
_entity.pdbx_description
1 polymer ?
#
loop_
_entity_poly.entity_id
_entity_poly.type
_entity_poly.pdbx_seq_one_letter_code
_entity_poly.pdbx_strand_id
1 'polypeptide(L)' 'MIESILQVRFGEVDAELTRIINPLIAMSREEFTPLLLQSSREELLARFSAQ' A
#
# COMPACT_ATOMS: atom_id res chain seq x y z
N MET A 1 8.34 6.68 -4.31
CA MET A 1 7.02 7.05 -4.87
C MET A 1 5.88 6.39 -4.11
N ILE A 2 5.86 5.05 -3.96
CA ILE A 2 4.78 4.36 -3.22
C ILE A 2 4.64 4.86 -1.78
N GLU A 3 5.73 4.99 -1.04
CA GLU A 3 5.74 5.58 0.31
C GLU A 3 5.06 6.96 0.35
N SER A 4 5.40 7.87 -0.58
CA SER A 4 4.79 9.19 -0.68
C SER A 4 3.28 9.13 -0.99
N ILE A 5 2.85 8.16 -1.80
CA ILE A 5 1.42 7.94 -2.07
C ILE A 5 0.71 7.47 -0.80
N LEU A 6 1.28 6.51 -0.08
CA LEU A 6 0.73 6.03 1.19
C LEU A 6 0.64 7.18 2.22
N GLN A 7 1.67 8.04 2.27
CA GLN A 7 1.70 9.19 3.16
C GLN A 7 0.57 10.19 2.83
N VAL A 8 0.34 10.50 1.55
CA VAL A 8 -0.76 11.37 1.12
C VAL A 8 -2.13 10.74 1.38
N ARG A 9 -2.26 9.42 1.22
CA ARG A 9 -3.52 8.68 1.36
C ARG A 9 -3.94 8.43 2.80
N PHE A 10 -2.99 8.06 3.64
CA PHE A 10 -3.25 7.51 4.97
C PHE A 10 -2.58 8.31 6.10
N GLY A 11 -1.84 9.37 5.78
CA GLY A 11 -1.14 10.19 6.75
C GLY A 11 0.24 9.62 7.06
N GLU A 12 0.43 9.06 8.25
CA GLU A 12 1.73 8.49 8.64
C GLU A 12 1.94 7.12 8.00
N VAL A 13 3.17 6.83 7.56
CA VAL A 13 3.58 5.50 7.09
C VAL A 13 4.15 4.73 8.28
N ASP A 14 3.26 4.10 9.04
CA ASP A 14 3.63 3.26 10.18
C ASP A 14 4.27 1.92 9.76
N ALA A 15 4.69 1.14 10.75
CA ALA A 15 5.35 -0.15 10.55
C ALA A 15 4.50 -1.19 9.80
N GLU A 16 3.17 -1.06 9.78
CA GLU A 16 2.31 -1.94 8.97
C GLU A 16 2.38 -1.54 7.50
N LEU A 17 2.27 -0.25 7.23
CA LEU A 17 2.38 0.29 5.87
C LEU A 17 3.78 0.11 5.29
N THR A 18 4.84 0.26 6.10
CA THR A 18 6.23 0.01 5.64
C THR A 18 6.42 -1.43 5.15
N ARG A 19 5.81 -2.41 5.83
CA ARG A 19 5.95 -3.83 5.48
C ARG A 19 5.39 -4.18 4.09
N ILE A 20 4.39 -3.43 3.64
CA ILE A 20 3.73 -3.70 2.35
C ILE A 20 4.35 -2.92 1.18
N ILE A 21 5.26 -1.97 1.43
CA ILE A 21 5.91 -1.18 0.37
C ILE A 21 6.68 -2.09 -0.61
N ASN A 22 7.48 -3.03 -0.10
CA ASN A 22 8.27 -3.91 -0.96
C ASN A 22 7.38 -4.80 -1.87
N PRO A 23 6.35 -5.49 -1.35
CA PRO A 23 5.35 -6.17 -2.17
C PRO A 23 4.71 -5.26 -3.23
N LEU A 24 4.35 -4.02 -2.88
CA LEU A 24 3.74 -3.07 -3.82
C LEU A 24 4.69 -2.65 -4.95
N ILE A 25 5.99 -2.47 -4.66
CA ILE A 25 7.00 -2.12 -5.67
C ILE A 25 7.24 -3.29 -6.63
N ALA A 26 7.07 -4.54 -6.19
CA ALA A 26 7.20 -5.72 -7.03
C ALA A 26 6.03 -5.91 -8.01
N MET A 27 4.89 -5.22 -7.79
CA MET A 27 3.73 -5.24 -8.67
C MET A 27 3.90 -4.26 -9.83
N SER A 28 3.20 -4.52 -10.95
CA SER A 28 3.10 -3.55 -12.03
C SER A 28 2.27 -2.33 -11.64
N ARG A 29 2.45 -1.22 -12.37
CA ARG A 29 1.73 0.04 -12.09
C ARG A 29 0.23 -0.14 -12.22
N GLU A 30 -0.19 -0.91 -13.20
CA GLU A 30 -1.58 -1.22 -13.50
C GLU A 30 -2.24 -2.01 -12.37
N GLU A 31 -1.46 -2.78 -11.61
CA GLU A 31 -1.95 -3.56 -10.45
C GLU A 31 -1.97 -2.74 -9.15
N PHE A 32 -0.89 -2.02 -8.83
CA PHE A 32 -0.83 -1.29 -7.55
C PHE A 32 -1.63 0.01 -7.56
N THR A 33 -1.79 0.67 -8.72
CA THR A 33 -2.51 1.96 -8.81
C THR A 33 -3.97 1.86 -8.33
N PRO A 34 -4.81 0.94 -8.85
CA PRO A 34 -6.17 0.80 -8.35
C PRO A 34 -6.19 0.38 -6.88
N LEU A 35 -5.24 -0.48 -6.46
CA LEU A 35 -5.12 -0.92 -5.08
C LEU A 35 -4.93 0.25 -4.10
N LEU A 36 -3.99 1.15 -4.40
CA LEU A 36 -3.69 2.30 -3.54
C LEU A 36 -4.77 3.38 -3.58
N LEU A 37 -5.50 3.52 -4.68
CA LEU A 37 -6.50 4.56 -4.86
C LEU A 37 -7.89 4.16 -4.37
N GLN A 38 -8.24 2.87 -4.45
CA GLN A 38 -9.60 2.37 -4.20
C GLN A 38 -9.76 1.72 -2.83
N SER A 39 -8.70 1.15 -2.25
CA SER A 39 -8.79 0.47 -0.95
C SER A 39 -8.70 1.43 0.24
N SER A 40 -9.38 1.08 1.34
CA SER A 40 -9.07 1.65 2.65
C SER A 40 -7.70 1.18 3.14
N ARG A 41 -7.19 1.79 4.22
CA ARG A 41 -5.94 1.35 4.88
C ARG A 41 -6.07 -0.10 5.34
N GLU A 42 -7.19 -0.44 5.97
CA GLU A 42 -7.46 -1.76 6.54
C GLU A 42 -7.59 -2.81 5.44
N GLU A 43 -8.32 -2.51 4.36
CA GLU A 43 -8.45 -3.40 3.20
C GLU A 43 -7.11 -3.65 2.52
N LEU A 44 -6.31 -2.60 2.37
CA LEU A 44 -4.97 -2.67 1.80
C LEU A 44 -4.08 -3.61 2.65
N LEU A 45 -4.02 -3.37 3.97
CA LEU A 45 -3.22 -4.19 4.88
C LEU A 45 -3.71 -5.64 4.95
N ALA A 46 -5.03 -5.85 4.99
CA ALA A 46 -5.63 -7.18 5.02
C ALA A 46 -5.28 -8.02 3.77
N ARG A 47 -5.05 -7.38 2.62
CA ARG A 47 -4.61 -8.08 1.41
C ARG A 47 -3.19 -8.63 1.52
N PHE A 48 -2.33 -7.96 2.29
CA PHE A 48 -0.93 -8.34 2.46
C PHE A 48 -0.65 -9.08 3.77
N SER A 49 -1.65 -9.24 4.66
CA SER A 49 -1.52 -9.94 5.95
C SER A 49 -1.50 -11.46 5.84
N ALA A 50 -1.85 -12.02 4.66
CA ALA A 50 -1.84 -13.46 4.38
C ALA A 50 -0.51 -13.97 3.79
N GLN A 51 0.57 -13.18 3.87
CA GLN A 51 1.91 -13.54 3.40
C GLN A 51 2.85 -13.88 4.55
#